data_AF-A0A2V6HRU9-F1
#
_entry.id   AF-A0A2V6HRU9-F1
#
_cell.length_a   1.000
_cell.length_b   1.000
_cell.length_c   1.000
_cell.angle_alpha   90.00
_cell.angle_beta   90.00
_cell.angle_gamma   90.00
#
_symmetry.space_group_name_H-M   'P 1'
#
loop_
_entity.id
_entity.type
_entity.pdbx_description
1 polymer ?
#
loop_
_entity_poly.entity_id
_entity_poly.type
_entity_poly.pdbx_seq_one_letter_code
_entity_poly.pdbx_strand_id
1 'polypeptide(L)'
;MNDIRFAFRKLRQTPAFTFIAIVTLALGIGLNTAIFSLINDLFLKGLPFQEPERVLHILTKGKDRTDQFQMSAPRFMLYRDGQTIFSGFA
;
A
#
# COMPACT_ATOMS: atom_id res chain seq x y z
N MET A 1 -24.50 -33.11 -16.00
CA MET A 1 -23.43 -33.65 -15.11
C MET A 1 -22.25 -34.24 -15.89
N ASN A 2 -22.40 -34.70 -17.13
CA ASN A 2 -21.28 -35.24 -17.92
C ASN A 2 -20.27 -34.17 -18.37
N ASP A 3 -20.68 -32.91 -18.47
CA ASP A 3 -19.86 -31.83 -19.04
C ASP A 3 -18.63 -31.50 -18.20
N ILE A 4 -18.77 -31.48 -16.87
CA ILE A 4 -17.66 -31.21 -15.95
C ILE A 4 -16.59 -32.31 -16.05
N ARG A 5 -17.01 -33.58 -16.11
CA ARG A 5 -16.12 -34.73 -16.25
C ARG A 5 -15.41 -34.74 -17.60
N PHE A 6 -16.11 -34.28 -18.65
CA PHE A 6 -15.55 -34.14 -19.99
C PHE A 6 -14.54 -32.98 -20.08
N ALA A 7 -14.85 -31.84 -19.47
CA ALA A 7 -13.96 -30.68 -19.38
C ALA A 7 -12.67 -31.01 -18.61
N PHE A 8 -12.77 -31.71 -17.48
CA PHE A 8 -11.60 -32.13 -16.70
C PHE A 8 -10.71 -33.11 -17.49
N ARG A 9 -11.32 -33.99 -18.29
CA ARG A 9 -10.58 -34.90 -19.16
C ARG A 9 -9.89 -34.18 -20.31
N LYS A 10 -10.51 -33.14 -20.86
CA LYS A 10 -9.91 -32.24 -21.87
C LYS A 10 -8.71 -31.47 -21.29
N LEU A 11 -8.83 -30.91 -20.09
CA LEU A 11 -7.74 -30.23 -19.39
C LEU A 11 -6.53 -31.16 -19.13
N ARG A 12 -6.79 -32.42 -18.76
CA ARG A 12 -5.73 -33.43 -18.59
C ARG A 12 -5.11 -33.93 -19.90
N GLN A 13 -5.80 -33.81 -21.04
CA GLN A 13 -5.26 -34.15 -22.36
C GLN A 13 -4.27 -33.12 -22.89
N THR A 14 -4.40 -31.85 -22.48
CA THR A 14 -3.51 -30.75 -22.89
C THR A 14 -2.83 -30.10 -21.68
N PRO A 15 -1.94 -30.84 -20.97
CA PRO A 15 -1.39 -30.40 -19.69
C PRO A 15 -0.54 -29.13 -19.78
N ALA A 16 0.20 -28.93 -20.87
CA ALA A 16 1.04 -27.75 -21.05
C ALA A 16 0.21 -26.46 -21.16
N PHE A 17 -0.83 -26.46 -22.00
CA PHE A 17 -1.74 -25.31 -22.16
C PHE A 17 -2.48 -25.03 -20.85
N THR A 18 -2.99 -26.07 -20.20
CA THR A 18 -3.68 -25.96 -18.92
C THR A 18 -2.79 -25.35 -17.85
N PHE A 19 -1.52 -25.77 -17.77
CA PHE A 19 -0.56 -25.22 -16.82
C PHE A 19 -0.31 -23.73 -17.05
N ILE A 20 -0.05 -23.32 -18.30
CA ILE A 20 0.15 -21.92 -18.65
C ILE A 20 -1.09 -21.10 -18.30
N ALA A 21 -2.28 -21.57 -18.66
CA ALA A 21 -3.54 -20.89 -18.34
C ALA A 21 -3.74 -20.70 -16.83
N ILE A 22 -3.45 -21.74 -16.03
CA ILE A 22 -3.52 -21.66 -14.56
C ILE A 22 -2.51 -20.64 -14.03
N VAL A 23 -1.26 -20.66 -14.50
CA VAL A 23 -0.22 -19.72 -14.06
C VAL A 23 -0.61 -18.28 -14.41
N THR A 24 -1.06 -18.02 -15.63
CA THR A 24 -1.51 -16.69 -16.05
C THR A 24 -2.69 -16.21 -15.21
N LEU A 25 -3.67 -17.07 -14.94
CA LEU A 25 -4.81 -16.75 -14.11
C LEU A 25 -4.39 -16.45 -12.66
N ALA A 26 -3.52 -17.29 -12.09
CA ALA A 26 -2.98 -17.12 -10.76
C ALA A 26 -2.18 -15.81 -10.63
N LEU A 27 -1.36 -15.48 -11.63
CA LEU A 27 -0.61 -14.23 -11.67
C LEU A 27 -1.54 -13.01 -11.76
N GLY A 28 -2.56 -13.03 -12.61
CA GLY A 28 -3.51 -11.93 -12.73
C GLY A 28 -4.28 -11.67 -11.44
N ILE A 29 -4.76 -12.74 -10.79
CA ILE A 29 -5.47 -12.65 -9.51
C ILE A 29 -4.52 -12.22 -8.38
N GLY A 30 -3.34 -12.84 -8.31
CA GLY A 30 -2.34 -12.60 -7.28
C GLY A 30 -1.76 -11.18 -7.34
N LEU A 31 -1.50 -10.66 -8.53
CA LEU A 31 -0.96 -9.31 -8.72
C LEU A 31 -1.94 -8.24 -8.21
N ASN A 32 -3.21 -8.34 -8.61
CA ASN A 32 -4.24 -7.41 -8.15
C ASN A 32 -4.39 -7.45 -6.62
N THR A 33 -4.35 -8.65 -6.03
CA THR A 33 -4.43 -8.85 -4.59
C THR A 33 -3.20 -8.30 -3.86
N ALA A 34 -1.99 -8.53 -4.39
CA ALA A 34 -0.74 -8.08 -3.81
C ALA A 34 -0.64 -6.54 -3.82
N ILE A 35 -1.02 -5.89 -4.93
CA ILE A 35 -1.06 -4.43 -5.01
C ILE A 35 -2.03 -3.87 -3.97
N PHE A 36 -3.24 -4.42 -3.88
CA PHE A 36 -4.22 -3.93 -2.91
C PHE A 36 -3.77 -4.19 -1.46
N SER A 37 -3.18 -5.35 -1.18
CA SER A 37 -2.63 -5.66 0.15
C SER A 37 -1.48 -4.73 0.52
N LEU A 38 -0.59 -4.42 -0.41
CA LEU A 38 0.53 -3.50 -0.19
C LEU A 38 0.01 -2.08 0.06
N ILE A 39 -0.92 -1.59 -0.77
CA ILE A 39 -1.55 -0.29 -0.57
C ILE A 39 -2.27 -0.27 0.77
N ASN A 40 -2.99 -1.34 1.10
CA ASN A 40 -3.68 -1.44 2.37
C ASN A 40 -2.69 -1.38 3.54
N ASP A 41 -1.62 -2.15 3.53
CA ASP A 41 -0.65 -2.18 4.64
C ASP A 41 0.18 -0.89 4.74
N LEU A 42 0.50 -0.22 3.63
CA LEU A 42 1.32 1.01 3.66
C LEU A 42 0.50 2.29 3.87
N PHE A 43 -0.72 2.35 3.31
CA PHE A 43 -1.52 3.59 3.27
C PHE A 43 -2.76 3.54 4.15
N LEU A 44 -3.42 2.38 4.32
CA LEU A 44 -4.73 2.28 4.98
C LEU A 44 -4.64 1.71 6.40
N LYS A 45 -3.76 0.72 6.60
CA LYS A 45 -3.40 0.16 7.89
C LYS A 45 -2.39 1.13 8.47
N GLY A 46 -2.94 2.21 9.01
CA GLY A 46 -2.20 3.39 9.44
C GLY A 46 -0.90 3.03 10.16
N LEU A 47 0.11 3.87 9.92
CA LEU A 47 1.35 3.96 10.70
C LEU A 47 1.08 3.52 12.15
N PRO A 48 1.94 2.69 12.77
CA PRO A 48 1.69 2.01 14.05
C PRO A 48 1.65 2.97 15.24
N PHE A 49 0.81 3.98 15.17
CA PHE A 49 0.48 4.93 16.20
C PHE A 49 -0.67 4.33 17.00
N GLN A 50 -0.51 4.28 18.32
CA GLN A 50 -1.51 3.69 19.21
C GLN A 50 -2.85 4.44 19.19
N GLU A 51 -2.84 5.70 18.74
CA GLU A 51 -3.99 6.62 18.70
C GLU A 51 -4.04 7.34 17.34
N PRO A 52 -4.49 6.68 16.25
CA PRO A 52 -4.46 7.25 14.90
C PRO A 52 -5.28 8.54 14.76
N GLU A 53 -6.32 8.74 15.56
CA GLU A 53 -7.13 9.97 15.59
C GLU A 53 -6.39 11.20 16.15
N ARG A 54 -5.26 11.01 16.84
CA ARG A 54 -4.44 12.11 17.40
C ARG A 54 -3.23 12.45 16.53
N VAL A 55 -3.08 11.79 15.38
CA VAL A 55 -1.99 12.00 14.44
C VAL A 55 -2.31 13.18 13.51
N LEU A 56 -1.42 14.16 13.47
CA LEU A 56 -1.56 15.36 12.64
C LEU A 56 -0.35 15.51 11.72
N HIS A 57 -0.60 15.82 10.45
CA HIS A 57 0.46 16.02 9.46
C HIS A 57 0.78 17.51 9.32
N ILE A 58 2.01 17.91 9.64
CA ILE A 58 2.42 19.32 9.60
C ILE A 58 3.02 19.62 8.23
N LEU A 59 2.28 20.39 7.44
CA LEU A 59 2.69 20.84 6.12
C LEU A 59 3.19 22.28 6.18
N THR A 60 4.51 22.47 6.07
CA THR A 60 5.09 23.82 5.89
C THR A 60 4.94 24.26 4.44
N LYS A 61 4.19 25.35 4.20
CA LYS A 61 4.17 26.02 2.89
C LYS A 61 5.28 27.08 2.84
N GLY A 62 6.11 27.03 1.80
CA GLY A 62 7.00 28.12 1.45
C GLY A 62 6.21 29.40 1.13
N LYS A 63 6.89 30.55 1.16
CA LYS A 63 6.31 31.86 0.85
C LYS A 63 5.72 31.89 -0.57
N ASP A 64 6.33 31.13 -1.49
CA ASP A 64 5.78 30.83 -2.80
C ASP A 64 5.12 29.47 -2.78
N ARG A 65 3.83 29.44 -3.16
CA ARG A 65 2.93 28.27 -3.07
C ARG A 65 3.34 27.09 -3.96
N THR A 66 4.47 27.22 -4.66
CA THR A 66 5.07 26.27 -5.60
C THR A 66 6.23 25.47 -4.98
N ASP A 67 6.88 25.97 -3.93
CA ASP A 67 8.01 25.27 -3.32
C ASP A 67 7.60 24.66 -1.98
N GLN A 68 7.24 23.38 -2.03
CA GLN A 68 7.23 22.51 -0.86
C GLN A 68 8.69 22.28 -0.43
N PHE A 69 9.34 23.29 0.13
CA PHE A 69 10.66 23.09 0.74
C PHE A 69 10.52 22.07 1.86
N GLN A 70 11.29 20.98 1.75
CA GLN A 70 11.47 20.04 2.84
C GLN A 70 11.96 20.79 4.07
N MET A 71 11.36 20.49 5.23
CA MET A 71 11.69 21.19 6.47
C MET A 71 13.20 21.04 6.73
N SER A 72 13.92 22.16 6.79
CA SER A 72 15.35 22.11 7.10
C SER A 72 15.55 21.61 8.53
N ALA A 73 16.60 20.82 8.77
CA ALA A 73 16.86 20.21 10.09
C ALA A 73 16.84 21.22 11.26
N PRO A 74 17.42 22.44 11.15
CA PRO A 74 17.35 23.42 12.23
C PRO A 74 15.92 23.92 12.50
N ARG A 75 15.10 24.03 11.45
CA ARG A 75 13.71 24.46 11.56
C ARG A 75 12.83 23.38 12.18
N PHE A 76 13.09 22.12 11.85
CA PHE A 76 12.49 20.97 12.54
C PHE A 76 12.82 20.98 14.03
N MET A 77 14.11 21.16 14.39
CA MET A 77 14.54 21.23 15.79
C MET A 77 13.84 22.36 16.55
N LEU A 78 13.73 23.55 15.96
CA LEU A 78 13.01 24.67 16.57
C LEU A 78 11.55 24.34 16.88
N TYR A 79 10.84 23.71 15.93
CA TYR A 79 9.45 23.30 16.16
C TYR A 79 9.33 22.18 17.18
N ARG A 80 10.24 21.22 17.18
CA ARG A 80 10.28 20.12 18.14
C ARG A 80 10.52 20.62 19.56
N ASP A 81 11.50 21.50 19.73
CA ASP A 81 11.96 21.95 21.04
C ASP A 81 11.03 23.01 21.65
N GLY A 82 10.28 23.76 20.81
CA GLY A 82 9.29 24.75 21.25
C GLY A 82 7.86 24.23 21.40
N GLN A 83 7.62 22.95 21.15
CA GLN A 83 6.29 22.35 21.15
C GLN A 83 5.85 21.92 22.55
N THR A 84 4.62 22.27 22.92
CA THR A 84 3.99 21.85 24.19
C THR A 84 2.66 21.12 24.01
N ILE A 85 2.13 21.11 22.79
CA ILE A 85 0.77 20.65 22.48
C ILE A 85 0.76 19.17 22.01
N PHE A 86 1.81 18.73 21.31
CA PHE A 86 1.91 17.36 20.80
C PHE A 86 2.68 16.46 21.77
N SER A 87 2.41 15.16 21.77
CA SER A 87 3.19 14.21 22.59
C SER A 87 4.57 13.93 22.00
N GLY A 88 4.77 14.17 20.70
CA GLY A 88 6.04 14.02 20.00
C GLY A 88 5.92 14.24 18.50
N PHE A 89 7.07 14.29 17.82
CA PHE A 89 7.19 14.33 16.35
C PHE A 89 7.86 13.06 15.85
N ALA A 90 7.40 12.54 14.72
CA ALA A 90 7.97 11.40 13.99
C ALA A 90 8.67 11.86 12.71
#